data_AF-A0A6N8A3Q2-F1
#
_entry.id   AF-A0A6N8A3Q2-F1
#
_cell.length_a   1.000
_cell.length_b   1.000
_cell.length_c   1.000
_cell.angle_alpha   90.00
_cell.angle_beta   90.00
_cell.angle_gamma   90.00
#
_symmetry.space_group_name_H-M   'P 1'
#
loop_
_entity.id
_entity.type
_entity.pdbx_description
1 polymer ?
#
loop_
_entity_poly.entity_id
_entity_poly.type
_entity_poly.pdbx_seq_one_letter_code
_entity_poly.pdbx_strand_id
1 'polypeptide(L)'
;MPDPSNRITAPAFDNAIRNPADPNHLMVIKPVRERVRIYSGETLIANTSNACRVLEVGRGVYDPVMYIPEADLTIEFEQLIKSTHCPIKGDASYLALAGVEIGWVYRQPLGMAADLAARHAFWPSRTRLVIGD
;
A
#
# COMPACT_ATOMS: atom_id res chain seq x y z
N MET A 1 11.82 -20.72 -30.73
CA MET A 1 11.92 -21.04 -29.29
C MET A 1 12.57 -19.84 -28.61
N PRO A 2 11.93 -19.13 -27.68
CA PRO A 2 12.63 -18.09 -26.93
C PRO A 2 13.62 -18.74 -25.95
N ASP A 3 14.78 -18.11 -25.82
CA ASP A 3 15.93 -18.55 -25.01
C ASP A 3 15.61 -18.49 -23.49
N PRO A 4 15.77 -19.59 -22.73
CA PRO A 4 15.54 -19.62 -21.28
C PRO A 4 16.58 -18.84 -20.46
N SER A 5 17.65 -18.31 -21.08
CA SER A 5 18.74 -17.62 -20.37
C SER A 5 18.47 -16.15 -20.06
N ASN A 6 17.42 -15.54 -20.61
CA ASN A 6 17.08 -14.15 -20.30
C ASN A 6 16.20 -14.06 -19.04
N ARG A 7 16.71 -14.52 -17.90
CA ARG A 7 16.20 -14.04 -16.62
C ARG A 7 16.61 -12.59 -16.53
N ILE A 8 15.65 -11.68 -16.67
CA ILE A 8 15.82 -10.32 -16.16
C ILE A 8 16.06 -10.47 -14.66
N THR A 9 17.33 -10.47 -14.23
CA THR A 9 17.68 -10.13 -12.86
C THR A 9 17.29 -8.68 -12.72
N ALA A 10 16.10 -8.46 -12.14
CA ALA A 10 15.64 -7.15 -11.76
C ALA A 10 15.91 -7.04 -10.24
N PRO A 11 17.00 -6.36 -9.83
CA PRO A 11 17.34 -6.21 -8.40
C PRO A 11 16.19 -5.63 -7.57
N ALA A 12 15.27 -4.94 -8.24
CA ALA A 12 14.03 -4.44 -7.65
C ALA A 12 13.16 -5.52 -6.98
N PHE A 13 13.31 -6.80 -7.31
CA PHE A 13 12.54 -7.91 -6.74
C PHE A 13 13.33 -8.85 -5.83
N ASP A 14 14.60 -8.55 -5.54
CA ASP A 14 15.44 -9.42 -4.69
C ASP A 14 14.86 -9.52 -3.27
N ASN A 15 14.28 -8.42 -2.78
CA ASN A 15 13.57 -8.34 -1.50
C ASN A 15 12.05 -8.46 -1.64
N ALA A 16 11.55 -9.05 -2.74
CA ALA A 16 10.12 -9.21 -2.94
C ALA A 16 9.54 -10.21 -1.93
N ILE A 17 8.45 -9.79 -1.28
CA ILE A 17 7.61 -10.67 -0.49
C ILE A 17 6.72 -11.44 -1.47
N ARG A 18 6.77 -12.77 -1.42
CA ARG A 18 6.07 -13.66 -2.36
C ARG A 18 5.03 -14.47 -1.64
N ASN A 19 3.91 -14.71 -2.32
CA ASN A 19 2.91 -15.66 -1.88
C ASN A 19 3.52 -17.07 -1.87
N PRO A 20 3.53 -17.79 -0.75
CA PRO A 20 4.04 -19.16 -0.68
C PRO A 20 3.27 -20.14 -1.58
N ALA A 21 1.98 -19.86 -1.85
CA ALA A 21 1.13 -20.69 -2.70
C ALA A 21 1.19 -20.31 -4.20
N ASP A 22 1.66 -19.10 -4.53
CA ASP A 22 1.81 -18.63 -5.91
C ASP A 22 2.99 -17.64 -6.02
N PRO A 23 4.20 -18.11 -6.37
CA PRO A 23 5.39 -17.25 -6.45
C PRO A 23 5.30 -16.08 -7.45
N ASN A 24 4.32 -16.11 -8.37
CA ASN A 24 4.04 -15.00 -9.30
C ASN A 24 3.23 -13.88 -8.65
N HIS A 25 2.56 -14.16 -7.53
CA HIS A 25 1.96 -13.14 -6.68
C HIS A 25 2.99 -12.63 -5.69
N LEU A 26 3.48 -11.41 -5.90
CA LEU A 26 4.54 -10.80 -5.12
C LEU A 26 4.29 -9.32 -4.87
N MET A 27 4.94 -8.78 -3.84
CA MET A 27 5.02 -7.35 -3.63
C MET A 27 6.43 -6.91 -3.23
N VAL A 28 6.75 -5.66 -3.53
CA VAL A 28 7.96 -4.98 -3.09
C VAL A 28 7.55 -3.73 -2.34
N ILE A 29 8.08 -3.55 -1.13
CA ILE A 29 7.89 -2.37 -0.31
C ILE A 29 9.13 -1.48 -0.48
N LYS A 30 8.92 -0.21 -0.85
CA LYS A 30 10.01 0.77 -1.02
C LYS A 30 9.76 1.98 -0.14
N PRO A 31 10.69 2.39 0.74
CA PRO A 31 10.54 3.63 1.49
C PRO A 31 10.51 4.83 0.53
N VAL A 32 9.74 5.85 0.87
CA VAL A 32 9.70 7.15 0.18
C VAL A 32 10.49 8.13 1.04
N ARG A 33 11.49 8.79 0.45
CA ARG A 33 12.40 9.68 1.21
C ARG A 33 11.89 11.11 1.30
N GLU A 34 11.09 11.49 0.33
CA GLU A 34 10.45 12.78 0.21
C GLU A 34 9.22 12.86 1.14
N ARG A 35 8.87 14.08 1.55
CA ARG A 35 7.63 14.32 2.28
C ARG A 35 6.43 13.95 1.39
N VAL A 36 5.48 13.25 1.98
CA VAL A 36 4.22 12.84 1.35
C VAL A 36 3.07 13.55 2.05
N ARG A 37 2.24 14.23 1.26
CA ARG A 37 0.98 14.85 1.72
C ARG A 37 -0.17 14.27 0.93
N ILE A 38 -1.24 13.89 1.62
CA ILE A 38 -2.45 13.36 1.02
C ILE A 38 -3.62 14.26 1.38
N TYR A 39 -4.41 14.60 0.37
CA TYR A 39 -5.59 15.45 0.50
C TYR A 39 -6.84 14.73 0.03
N SER A 40 -7.96 14.97 0.71
CA SER A 40 -9.30 14.71 0.20
C SER A 40 -9.97 16.06 -0.09
N GLY A 41 -10.09 16.41 -1.38
CA GLY A 41 -10.41 17.79 -1.77
C GLY A 41 -9.33 18.77 -1.28
N GLU A 42 -9.72 19.71 -0.43
CA GLU A 42 -8.83 20.69 0.20
C GLU A 42 -8.34 20.26 1.59
N THR A 43 -8.96 19.22 2.18
CA THR A 43 -8.61 18.74 3.51
C THR A 43 -7.32 17.92 3.46
N LEU A 44 -6.30 18.34 4.21
CA LEU A 44 -5.12 17.52 4.47
C LEU A 44 -5.52 16.37 5.40
N ILE A 45 -5.30 15.13 4.96
CA ILE A 45 -5.65 13.93 5.72
C ILE A 45 -4.42 13.12 6.19
N ALA A 46 -3.25 13.38 5.60
CA ALA A 46 -1.99 12.77 5.99
C ALA A 46 -0.79 13.65 5.60
N ASN A 47 0.24 13.70 6.45
CA ASN A 47 1.49 14.41 6.20
C ASN A 47 2.66 13.68 6.85
N THR A 48 3.48 12.99 6.07
CA THR A 48 4.52 12.09 6.57
C THR A 48 5.85 12.27 5.83
N SER A 49 6.95 11.98 6.51
CA SER A 49 8.28 11.72 5.90
C SER A 49 8.70 10.26 6.05
N ASN A 50 7.78 9.38 6.44
CA ASN A 50 7.97 7.95 6.69
C ASN A 50 6.95 7.11 5.91
N ALA A 51 6.58 7.54 4.70
CA ALA A 51 5.75 6.74 3.80
C ALA A 51 6.54 5.57 3.19
N CYS A 52 5.81 4.52 2.82
CA CYS A 52 6.33 3.52 1.89
C CYS A 52 5.39 3.33 0.69
N ARG A 53 5.97 2.94 -0.43
CA ARG A 53 5.26 2.60 -1.66
C ARG A 53 5.31 1.10 -1.87
N VAL A 54 4.15 0.49 -2.08
CA VAL A 54 4.01 -0.92 -2.41
C VAL A 54 3.80 -1.07 -3.91
N LEU A 55 4.63 -1.91 -4.52
CA LEU A 55 4.50 -2.38 -5.90
C LEU A 55 4.07 -3.83 -5.84
N GLU A 56 2.92 -4.18 -6.42
CA GLU A 56 2.37 -5.53 -6.35
C GLU A 56 2.08 -6.08 -7.74
N VAL A 57 2.42 -7.35 -7.90
CA VAL A 57 2.09 -8.16 -9.07
C VAL A 57 1.30 -9.36 -8.58
N GLY A 58 0.14 -9.60 -9.18
CA GLY A 58 -0.70 -10.78 -8.93
C GLY A 58 -1.19 -11.34 -10.26
N ARG A 59 -2.50 -11.26 -10.51
CA ARG A 59 -3.08 -11.58 -11.84
C ARG A 59 -2.65 -10.61 -12.96
N GLY A 60 -2.02 -9.50 -12.58
CA GLY A 60 -1.45 -8.47 -13.44
C GLY A 60 -0.54 -7.57 -12.61
N VAL A 61 -0.04 -6.49 -13.21
CA VAL A 61 0.70 -5.44 -12.50
C VAL A 61 -0.30 -4.43 -11.95
N TYR A 62 -0.29 -4.20 -10.64
CA TYR A 62 -1.15 -3.21 -10.00
C TYR A 62 -0.44 -1.86 -9.90
N ASP A 63 -1.24 -0.79 -9.89
CA ASP A 63 -0.71 0.56 -9.68
C ASP A 63 -0.06 0.68 -8.30
N PRO A 64 1.02 1.46 -8.16
CA PRO A 64 1.68 1.63 -6.88
C PRO A 64 0.77 2.29 -5.84
N VAL A 65 0.80 1.76 -4.61
CA VAL A 65 0.00 2.29 -3.51
C VAL A 65 0.92 2.86 -2.43
N MET A 66 0.60 4.07 -1.95
CA MET A 66 1.28 4.68 -0.80
C MET A 66 0.64 4.22 0.51
N TYR A 67 1.50 3.89 1.46
CA TYR A 67 1.15 3.49 2.82
C TYR A 67 1.74 4.49 3.82
N ILE A 68 0.85 5.11 4.58
CA ILE A 68 1.15 6.20 5.51
C ILE A 68 1.02 5.70 6.95
N PRO A 69 1.99 5.94 7.84
CA PRO A 69 1.84 5.60 9.25
C PRO A 69 0.58 6.21 9.86
N GLU A 70 -0.13 5.46 10.70
CA GLU A 70 -1.30 5.95 11.45
C GLU A 70 -0.97 7.21 12.28
N ALA A 71 0.25 7.28 12.83
CA ALA A 71 0.71 8.43 13.61
C ALA A 71 0.85 9.74 12.80
N ASP A 72 0.90 9.66 11.47
CA ASP A 72 1.07 10.81 10.57
C ASP A 72 -0.24 11.21 9.86
N LEU A 73 -1.36 10.59 10.26
CA LEU A 73 -2.69 11.01 9.85
C LEU A 73 -3.05 12.31 10.58
N THR A 74 -3.67 13.25 9.86
CA THR A 74 -4.03 14.56 10.43
C THR A 74 -5.48 14.63 10.89
N ILE A 75 -6.25 13.57 10.65
CA ILE A 75 -7.65 13.42 11.05
C ILE A 75 -7.95 11.97 11.41
N GLU A 76 -9.06 11.77 12.11
CA GLU A 76 -9.63 10.46 12.37
C GLU A 76 -10.54 10.00 11.22
N PHE A 77 -10.64 8.68 11.03
CA PHE A 77 -11.49 8.07 10.01
C PHE A 77 -12.55 7.14 10.63
N GLU A 78 -13.70 7.07 9.97
CA GLU A 78 -14.76 6.13 10.31
C GLU A 78 -14.34 4.71 9.90
N GLN A 79 -14.56 3.72 10.77
CA GLN A 79 -14.34 2.32 10.42
C GLN A 79 -15.57 1.75 9.73
N LEU A 80 -15.36 1.05 8.62
CA LEU A 80 -16.43 0.35 7.91
C LEU A 80 -16.50 -1.12 8.34
N ILE A 81 -17.71 -1.68 8.41
CA ILE A 81 -17.93 -3.13 8.53
C ILE A 81 -17.72 -3.77 7.15
N LYS A 82 -16.49 -3.66 6.63
CA LYS A 82 -16.06 -4.20 5.34
C LYS A 82 -14.62 -4.66 5.48
N SER A 83 -14.35 -5.87 5.03
CA SER A 83 -13.01 -6.45 4.99
C SER A 83 -12.79 -7.26 3.72
N THR A 84 -11.55 -7.29 3.24
CA THR A 84 -11.13 -8.17 2.13
C THR A 84 -9.83 -8.86 2.47
N HIS A 85 -9.69 -10.12 2.02
CA HIS A 85 -8.51 -10.92 2.30
C HIS A 85 -7.50 -10.84 1.15
N CYS A 86 -6.24 -10.54 1.49
CA CYS A 86 -5.11 -10.61 0.58
C CYS A 86 -4.17 -11.77 1.00
N PRO A 87 -3.85 -12.72 0.12
CA PRO A 87 -3.00 -13.88 0.44
C PRO A 87 -1.61 -13.54 1.00
N ILE A 88 -1.08 -12.35 0.70
CA ILE A 88 0.27 -11.93 1.13
C ILE A 88 0.27 -10.80 2.15
N LYS A 89 -0.88 -10.18 2.46
CA LYS A 89 -0.98 -9.07 3.41
C LYS A 89 -1.90 -9.37 4.59
N GLY A 90 -2.83 -10.31 4.46
CA GLY A 90 -3.88 -10.57 5.45
C GLY A 90 -5.13 -9.76 5.16
N ASP A 91 -5.85 -9.38 6.21
CA ASP A 91 -7.18 -8.77 6.09
C ASP A 91 -7.11 -7.24 6.08
N ALA A 92 -7.59 -6.64 4.99
CA ALA A 92 -7.72 -5.20 4.85
C ALA A 92 -9.01 -4.72 5.52
N SER A 93 -8.90 -3.81 6.47
CA SER A 93 -10.05 -3.11 7.07
C SER A 93 -10.28 -1.78 6.36
N TYR A 94 -11.50 -1.52 5.89
CA TYR A 94 -11.81 -0.31 5.14
C TYR A 94 -12.21 0.85 6.04
N LEU A 95 -11.91 2.06 5.59
CA LEU A 95 -12.22 3.30 6.30
C LEU A 95 -12.92 4.32 5.40
N ALA A 96 -13.69 5.18 6.04
CA ALA A 96 -14.44 6.25 5.40
C ALA A 96 -14.13 7.62 6.00
N LEU A 97 -14.39 8.64 5.19
CA LEU A 97 -14.38 10.04 5.60
C LEU A 97 -15.71 10.65 5.16
N ALA A 98 -16.49 11.18 6.12
CA ALA A 98 -17.81 11.75 5.87
C ALA A 98 -18.74 10.75 5.13
N GLY A 99 -18.75 9.50 5.60
CA GLY A 99 -19.55 8.42 5.02
C GLY A 99 -19.09 7.88 3.66
N VAL A 100 -17.95 8.36 3.11
CA VAL A 100 -17.41 7.88 1.84
C VAL A 100 -16.18 7.01 2.08
N GLU A 101 -16.20 5.77 1.59
CA GLU A 101 -15.02 4.89 1.60
C GLU A 101 -13.84 5.54 0.87
N ILE A 102 -12.73 5.71 1.59
CA ILE A 102 -11.57 6.48 1.11
C ILE A 102 -10.28 5.66 1.11
N GLY A 103 -10.21 4.58 1.88
CA GLY A 103 -8.97 3.82 2.03
C GLY A 103 -9.13 2.53 2.81
N TRP A 104 -7.99 1.93 3.15
CA TRP A 104 -7.89 0.71 3.95
C TRP A 104 -6.62 0.70 4.79
N VAL A 105 -6.60 -0.20 5.77
CA VAL A 105 -5.45 -0.48 6.64
C VAL A 105 -5.36 -1.98 6.91
N TYR A 106 -4.14 -2.51 6.95
CA TYR A 106 -3.88 -3.85 7.48
C TYR A 106 -3.52 -3.71 8.96
N ARG A 107 -4.51 -3.88 9.85
CA ARG A 107 -4.28 -3.74 11.31
C ARG A 107 -3.41 -4.85 11.87
N GLN A 108 -3.60 -6.06 11.35
CA GLN A 108 -2.87 -7.27 11.74
C GLN A 108 -2.39 -7.97 10.47
N PRO A 109 -1.38 -7.41 9.77
CA PRO A 109 -0.91 -8.04 8.55
C PRO A 109 -0.27 -9.40 8.84
N LEU A 110 -0.16 -10.24 7.81
CA LEU A 110 0.66 -11.45 7.89
C LEU A 110 2.11 -11.10 8.24
N GLY A 111 2.84 -12.01 8.87
CA GLY A 111 4.22 -11.76 9.30
C GLY A 111 5.15 -11.30 8.16
N MET A 112 4.94 -11.82 6.94
CA MET A 112 5.69 -11.39 5.75
C MET A 112 5.41 -9.94 5.31
N ALA A 113 4.31 -9.36 5.76
CA ALA A 113 3.86 -8.00 5.46
C ALA A 113 3.86 -7.09 6.70
N ALA A 114 4.62 -7.45 7.74
CA ALA A 114 4.66 -6.72 9.01
C ALA A 114 5.01 -5.22 8.85
N ASP A 115 5.81 -4.86 7.84
CA ASP A 115 6.14 -3.47 7.52
C ASP A 115 4.91 -2.60 7.17
N LEU A 116 3.79 -3.21 6.80
CA LEU A 116 2.53 -2.54 6.49
C LEU A 116 1.60 -2.39 7.72
N ALA A 117 2.00 -2.90 8.89
CA ALA A 117 1.19 -2.83 10.10
C ALA A 117 0.92 -1.36 10.48
N ALA A 118 -0.34 -1.06 10.82
CA ALA A 118 -0.79 0.29 11.18
C ALA A 118 -0.44 1.36 10.13
N ARG A 119 -0.35 0.98 8.85
CA ARG A 119 -0.20 1.91 7.73
C ARG A 119 -1.46 1.96 6.87
N HIS A 120 -1.91 3.17 6.62
CA HIS A 120 -3.12 3.49 5.89
C HIS A 120 -2.80 3.74 4.41
N ALA A 121 -3.59 3.14 3.54
CA ALA A 121 -3.58 3.39 2.12
C ALA A 121 -4.88 4.06 1.69
N PHE A 122 -4.82 4.87 0.65
CA PHE A 122 -5.96 5.65 0.16
C PHE A 122 -6.18 5.43 -1.32
N TRP A 123 -7.44 5.48 -1.74
CA TRP A 123 -7.80 5.36 -3.15
C TRP A 123 -7.32 6.59 -3.93
N PRO A 124 -6.53 6.42 -5.02
CA PRO A 124 -6.11 7.53 -5.87
C PRO A 124 -7.27 8.28 -6.53
N SER A 125 -8.40 7.60 -6.77
CA SER A 125 -9.62 8.22 -7.29
C SER A 125 -10.36 9.11 -6.28
N ARG A 126 -10.00 9.03 -4.99
CA ARG A 126 -10.63 9.77 -3.89
C ARG A 126 -9.69 10.77 -3.21
N THR A 127 -8.40 10.73 -3.54
CA THR A 127 -7.37 11.51 -2.88
C THR A 127 -6.37 12.08 -3.87
N ARG A 128 -5.78 13.21 -3.49
CA ARG A 128 -4.67 13.82 -4.22
C ARG A 128 -3.39 13.63 -3.42
N LEU A 129 -2.40 13.03 -4.06
CA LEU A 129 -1.06 12.79 -3.51
C LEU A 129 -0.12 13.92 -3.97
N VAL A 130 0.65 14.48 -3.04
CA VAL A 130 1.75 15.41 -3.30
C VAL A 130 3.02 14.82 -2.68
N ILE A 131 4.09 14.77 -3.45
CA ILE A 131 5.41 14.25 -3.03
C ILE A 131 6.43 15.37 -3.20
N GLY A 132 7.26 15.57 -2.18
CA GLY A 132 8.21 16.68 -2.13
C GLY A 132 7.60 17.94 -1.52
N ASP A 133 8.38 19.01 -1.53
CA ASP A 133 8.00 20.33 -1.04
C ASP A 133 7.26 21.13 -2.12
#